data_AF-A0A6P8G223-F1
#
_entry.id   AF-A0A6P8G223-F1
#
_cell.length_a   1.000
_cell.length_b   1.000
_cell.length_c   1.000
_cell.angle_alpha   90.00
_cell.angle_beta   90.00
_cell.angle_gamma   90.00
#
_symmetry.space_group_name_H-M   'P 1'
#
loop_
_entity.id
_entity.type
_entity.pdbx_description
1 polymer ?
#
loop_
_entity_poly.entity_id
_entity_poly.type
_entity_poly.pdbx_seq_one_letter_code
_entity_poly.pdbx_strand_id
1 'polypeptide(L)'
;MAAGYNWFLVLGSVFLCNLVKTLLPSLSSFLSRVVQKDADQELEMRSQIQDMKKELNAISMMDEFARYARLERKINKMTNMLKTHVKSRTAHQAKMKWIVNIVFYILQAALMVSLIWKYYADPVTVVPSKWIAPLERLVAFPSGVAGGVGITCWLVVCNKVVAIGLHAVS
;
A
#
# COMPACT_ATOMS: atom_id res chain seq x y z
N MET A 1 -33.52 11.23 -19.19
CA MET A 1 -32.50 12.15 -18.64
C MET A 1 -31.61 11.55 -17.53
N ALA A 2 -31.97 10.44 -16.87
CA ALA A 2 -31.14 9.84 -15.80
C ALA A 2 -29.97 8.93 -16.26
N ALA A 3 -29.99 8.40 -17.49
CA ALA A 3 -28.97 7.46 -17.97
C ALA A 3 -27.59 8.09 -18.19
N GLY A 4 -27.52 9.41 -18.44
CA GLY A 4 -26.28 10.12 -18.73
C GLY A 4 -25.37 10.35 -17.53
N TYR A 5 -25.84 10.18 -16.30
CA TYR A 5 -25.03 10.41 -15.08
C TYR A 5 -24.39 9.13 -14.53
N ASN A 6 -24.98 7.97 -14.84
CA ASN A 6 -24.57 6.68 -14.28
C ASN A 6 -23.15 6.28 -14.70
N TRP A 7 -22.77 6.51 -15.96
CA TRP A 7 -21.44 6.17 -16.45
C TRP A 7 -20.35 7.07 -15.85
N PHE A 8 -20.63 8.37 -15.61
CA PHE A 8 -19.74 9.28 -14.91
C PHE A 8 -19.51 8.86 -13.46
N LEU A 9 -20.57 8.40 -12.76
CA LEU A 9 -20.44 7.88 -11.40
C LEU A 9 -19.56 6.63 -11.35
N VAL A 10 -19.73 5.70 -12.29
CA VAL A 10 -18.89 4.50 -12.37
C VAL A 10 -17.44 4.90 -12.69
N LEU A 11 -17.20 5.78 -13.66
CA LEU A 11 -15.86 6.29 -13.97
C LEU A 11 -15.21 6.97 -12.77
N GLY A 12 -15.93 7.89 -12.11
CA GLY A 12 -15.44 8.61 -10.94
C GLY A 12 -15.09 7.67 -9.80
N SER A 13 -15.89 6.62 -9.58
CA SER A 13 -15.61 5.60 -8.56
C SER A 13 -14.36 4.77 -8.87
N VAL A 14 -14.14 4.36 -10.13
CA VAL A 14 -12.96 3.61 -10.56
C VAL A 14 -11.71 4.47 -10.47
N PHE A 15 -11.82 5.74 -10.87
CA PHE A 15 -10.75 6.71 -10.76
C PHE A 15 -10.38 6.93 -9.28
N LEU A 16 -11.37 7.13 -8.41
CA LEU A 16 -11.17 7.28 -6.98
C LEU A 16 -10.50 6.05 -6.35
N CYS A 17 -10.94 4.83 -6.69
CA CYS A 17 -10.32 3.61 -6.22
C CYS A 17 -8.84 3.50 -6.63
N ASN A 18 -8.51 3.88 -7.87
CA ASN A 18 -7.13 3.86 -8.35
C ASN A 18 -6.27 4.96 -7.72
N LEU A 19 -6.83 6.15 -7.54
CA LEU A 19 -6.16 7.24 -6.83
C LEU A 19 -5.82 6.82 -5.39
N VAL A 20 -6.79 6.23 -4.69
CA VAL A 20 -6.61 5.71 -3.32
C VAL A 20 -5.52 4.63 -3.28
N LYS A 21 -5.47 3.71 -4.26
CA LYS A 21 -4.38 2.71 -4.36
C LYS A 21 -3.01 3.35 -4.47
N THR A 22 -2.88 4.42 -5.24
CA THR A 22 -1.58 5.07 -5.46
C THR A 22 -1.17 5.92 -4.28
N LEU A 23 -2.14 6.47 -3.55
CA LEU A 23 -1.90 7.14 -2.29
C LEU A 23 -1.66 6.15 -1.13
N LEU A 24 -1.97 4.86 -1.29
CA LEU A 24 -1.79 3.81 -0.28
C LEU A 24 -0.36 3.70 0.28
N PRO A 25 0.71 3.59 -0.55
CA PRO A 25 2.08 3.59 -0.04
C PRO A 25 2.44 4.90 0.68
N SER A 26 1.93 6.03 0.19
CA SER A 26 2.14 7.34 0.81
C SER A 26 1.47 7.42 2.19
N LEU A 27 0.20 7.03 2.32
CA LEU A 27 -0.52 6.93 3.59
C LEU A 27 0.16 5.96 4.56
N SER A 28 0.57 4.79 4.06
CA SER A 28 1.29 3.79 4.82
C SER A 28 2.61 4.32 5.37
N SER A 29 3.36 5.04 4.53
CA SER A 29 4.63 5.68 4.93
C SER A 29 4.41 6.83 5.91
N PHE A 30 3.33 7.60 5.76
CA PHE A 30 2.97 8.68 6.66
C PHE A 30 2.57 8.16 8.04
N LEU A 31 1.71 7.14 8.11
CA LEU A 31 1.39 6.45 9.36
C LEU A 31 2.65 5.87 10.00
N SER A 32 3.50 5.22 9.20
CA SER A 32 4.76 4.66 9.70
C SER A 32 5.66 5.75 10.27
N ARG A 33 5.76 6.93 9.63
CA ARG A 33 6.54 8.09 10.09
C ARG A 33 5.99 8.70 11.37
N VAL A 34 4.67 8.86 11.48
CA VAL A 34 4.02 9.38 12.70
C VAL A 34 4.24 8.44 13.89
N VAL A 35 4.16 7.13 13.66
CA VAL A 35 4.49 6.11 14.66
C VAL A 35 6.01 6.03 14.90
N GLN A 36 6.85 6.49 13.97
CA GLN A 36 8.30 6.34 14.02
C GLN A 36 9.06 7.37 14.84
N LYS A 37 8.41 8.26 15.61
CA LYS A 37 9.11 9.24 16.46
C LYS A 37 10.27 8.68 17.30
N ASP A 38 10.34 7.37 17.56
CA ASP A 38 11.52 6.70 18.17
C ASP A 38 12.77 6.57 17.24
N ALA A 39 12.78 7.15 16.03
CA ALA A 39 13.97 7.18 15.18
C ALA A 39 15.12 7.97 15.84
N ASP A 40 14.77 9.00 16.61
CA ASP A 40 15.74 9.80 17.36
C ASP A 40 16.37 8.98 18.50
N GLN A 41 15.57 8.15 19.20
CA GLN A 41 16.08 7.21 20.21
C GLN A 41 17.00 6.14 19.60
N GLU A 42 16.72 5.67 18.39
CA GLU A 42 17.57 4.70 17.70
C GLU A 42 18.94 5.30 17.35
N LEU A 43 18.94 6.56 16.87
CA LEU A 43 20.15 7.33 16.56
C LEU A 43 21.01 7.55 17.81
N GLU A 44 20.37 7.90 18.93
CA GLU A 44 21.04 8.09 20.21
C GLU A 44 21.68 6.79 20.72
N MET A 45 20.95 5.67 20.72
CA MET A 45 21.50 4.36 21.11
C MET A 45 22.66 3.92 20.21
N ARG A 46 22.59 4.19 18.89
CA ARG A 46 23.68 3.91 17.95
C ARG A 46 24.92 4.74 18.27
N SER A 47 24.75 6.03 18.58
CA SER A 47 25.86 6.90 19.00
C SER A 47 26.53 6.39 20.28
N GLN A 48 25.73 6.06 21.30
CA GLN A 48 26.25 5.52 22.57
C GLN A 48 27.06 4.22 22.36
N ILE A 49 26.60 3.33 21.46
CA ILE A 49 27.36 2.12 21.10
C ILE A 49 28.69 2.45 20.42
N GLN A 50 28.71 3.45 19.52
CA GLN A 50 29.94 3.89 18.87
C GLN A 50 30.93 4.50 19.85
N ASP A 51 30.46 5.29 20.81
CA ASP A 51 31.33 5.91 21.82
C ASP A 51 31.91 4.87 22.79
N MET A 52 31.11 3.90 23.24
CA MET A 52 31.64 2.77 24.04
C MET A 52 32.65 1.92 23.26
N LYS A 53 32.47 1.76 21.93
CA LYS A 53 33.46 1.07 21.08
C LYS A 53 34.77 1.85 20.98
N LYS A 54 34.73 3.18 20.91
CA LYS A 54 35.93 4.01 20.95
C LYS A 54 36.65 3.88 22.29
N GLU A 55 35.90 3.88 23.40
CA GLU A 55 36.46 3.67 24.74
C GLU A 55 37.11 2.29 24.86
N LEU A 56 36.49 1.25 24.29
CA LEU A 56 37.04 -0.10 24.27
C LEU A 56 38.36 -0.19 23.48
N ASN A 57 38.48 0.52 22.36
CA ASN A 57 39.72 0.59 21.58
C ASN A 57 40.85 1.38 22.28
N ALA A 58 40.51 2.25 23.23
CA ALA A 58 41.47 3.00 24.03
C ALA A 58 42.01 2.22 25.24
N ILE A 59 41.36 1.10 25.60
CA ILE A 59 41.76 0.24 26.72
C ILE A 59 42.75 -0.83 26.22
N SER A 60 43.93 -0.91 26.84
CA SER A 60 44.90 -1.99 26.58
C SER A 60 44.32 -3.33 27.03
N MET A 61 44.07 -4.24 26.09
CA MET A 61 43.55 -5.59 26.35
C MET A 61 44.51 -6.42 27.23
N MET A 62 45.81 -6.13 27.19
CA MET A 62 46.86 -6.82 27.96
C MET A 62 46.89 -6.40 29.43
N ASP A 63 46.76 -5.10 29.72
CA ASP A 63 46.92 -4.56 31.09
C ASP A 63 45.59 -4.47 31.85
N GLU A 64 44.47 -4.25 31.15
CA GLU A 64 43.14 -4.02 31.74
C GLU A 64 42.08 -5.03 31.26
N PHE A 65 42.46 -6.30 31.08
CA PHE A 65 41.57 -7.35 30.54
C PHE A 65 40.19 -7.42 31.23
N ALA A 66 40.14 -7.25 32.55
CA ALA A 66 38.88 -7.25 33.30
C ALA A 66 37.98 -6.07 32.94
N ARG A 67 38.54 -4.88 32.68
CA ARG A 67 37.79 -3.69 32.25
C ARG A 67 37.36 -3.82 30.80
N TYR A 68 38.24 -4.33 29.93
CA TYR A 68 37.94 -4.65 28.54
C TYR A 68 36.75 -5.62 28.43
N ALA A 69 36.81 -6.76 29.12
CA ALA A 69 35.75 -7.76 29.10
C ALA A 69 34.41 -7.25 29.65
N ARG A 70 34.44 -6.38 30.68
CA ARG A 70 33.22 -5.72 31.20
C ARG A 70 32.60 -4.78 30.18
N LEU A 71 33.43 -3.96 29.52
CA LEU A 71 32.97 -3.00 28.51
C LEU A 71 32.46 -3.71 27.24
N GLU A 72 33.13 -4.78 26.81
CA GLU A 72 32.70 -5.60 25.68
C GLU A 72 31.32 -6.23 25.92
N ARG A 73 31.08 -6.78 27.12
CA ARG A 73 29.76 -7.30 27.51
C ARG A 73 28.70 -6.20 27.52
N LYS A 74 29.04 -4.99 27.96
CA LYS A 74 28.13 -3.84 27.95
C LYS A 74 27.75 -3.43 26.53
N ILE A 75 28.73 -3.38 25.61
CA ILE A 75 28.51 -3.10 24.19
C ILE A 75 27.63 -4.17 23.55
N ASN A 76 27.90 -5.46 23.81
CA ASN A 76 27.09 -6.55 23.30
C ASN A 76 25.64 -6.51 23.83
N LYS A 77 25.44 -6.19 25.12
CA LYS A 77 24.11 -6.01 25.71
C LYS A 77 23.33 -4.87 25.04
N MET A 78 23.95 -3.70 24.92
CA MET A 78 23.35 -2.52 24.27
C MET A 78 23.03 -2.78 22.79
N THR A 79 23.94 -3.45 22.07
CA THR A 79 23.73 -3.84 20.67
C THR A 79 22.56 -4.83 20.52
N ASN A 80 22.44 -5.81 21.41
CA ASN A 80 21.34 -6.75 21.40
C ASN A 80 19.99 -6.09 21.71
N MET A 81 19.96 -5.14 22.66
CA MET A 81 18.76 -4.33 22.91
C MET A 81 18.36 -3.55 21.65
N LEU A 82 19.29 -2.83 21.03
CA LEU A 82 19.05 -2.09 19.79
C LEU A 82 18.50 -3.00 18.68
N LYS A 83 19.13 -4.16 18.42
CA LYS A 83 18.66 -5.12 17.42
C LYS A 83 17.25 -5.63 17.70
N THR A 84 16.93 -5.90 18.97
CA THR A 84 15.61 -6.39 19.37
C THR A 84 14.54 -5.32 19.17
N HIS A 85 14.84 -4.07 19.55
CA HIS A 85 13.97 -2.92 19.32
C HIS A 85 13.70 -2.70 17.83
N VAL A 86 14.75 -2.68 16.99
CA VAL A 86 14.60 -2.53 15.54
C VAL A 86 13.79 -3.68 14.94
N LYS A 87 14.07 -4.93 15.33
CA LYS A 87 13.35 -6.11 14.83
C LYS A 87 11.86 -6.06 15.17
N SER A 88 11.52 -5.71 16.42
CA SER A 88 10.13 -5.56 16.85
C SER A 88 9.40 -4.44 16.09
N ARG A 89 10.06 -3.28 15.91
CA ARG A 89 9.49 -2.15 15.15
C ARG A 89 9.27 -2.49 13.69
N THR A 90 10.24 -3.11 13.02
CA THR A 90 10.10 -3.52 11.61
C THR A 90 8.97 -4.54 11.43
N ALA A 91 8.84 -5.50 12.35
CA ALA A 91 7.74 -6.46 12.35
C ALA A 91 6.38 -5.78 12.56
N HIS A 92 6.30 -4.83 13.50
CA HIS A 92 5.08 -4.07 13.76
C HIS A 92 4.69 -3.19 12.57
N GLN A 93 5.66 -2.54 11.93
CA GLN A 93 5.44 -1.78 10.70
C GLN A 93 4.93 -2.66 9.58
N ALA A 94 5.62 -3.76 9.28
CA ALA A 94 5.19 -4.69 8.23
C ALA A 94 3.75 -5.18 8.49
N LYS A 95 3.43 -5.51 9.74
CA LYS A 95 2.07 -5.88 10.17
C LYS A 95 1.06 -4.75 9.93
N MET A 96 1.38 -3.52 10.32
CA MET A 96 0.50 -2.36 10.11
C MET A 96 0.30 -2.06 8.61
N LYS A 97 1.37 -2.08 7.81
CA LYS A 97 1.28 -1.91 6.35
C LYS A 97 0.39 -2.97 5.72
N TRP A 98 0.55 -4.23 6.15
CA TRP A 98 -0.25 -5.35 5.68
C TRP A 98 -1.73 -5.22 6.06
N ILE A 99 -2.04 -4.84 7.30
CA ILE A 99 -3.41 -4.60 7.77
C ILE A 99 -4.07 -3.49 6.96
N VAL A 100 -3.40 -2.33 6.82
CA VAL A 100 -3.91 -1.21 6.03
C VAL A 100 -4.20 -1.65 4.61
N ASN A 101 -3.26 -2.36 3.98
CA ASN A 101 -3.43 -2.88 2.63
C ASN A 101 -4.68 -3.78 2.52
N ILE A 102 -4.86 -4.74 3.43
CA ILE A 102 -6.03 -5.63 3.43
C ILE A 102 -7.34 -4.87 3.58
N VAL A 103 -7.42 -3.93 4.53
CA VAL A 103 -8.63 -3.13 4.76
C VAL A 103 -9.01 -2.36 3.50
N PHE A 104 -8.03 -1.74 2.82
CA PHE A 104 -8.27 -1.02 1.57
C PHE A 104 -8.70 -1.96 0.43
N TYR A 105 -8.12 -3.16 0.32
CA TYR A 105 -8.54 -4.15 -0.68
C TYR A 105 -9.98 -4.61 -0.45
N ILE A 106 -10.38 -4.85 0.81
CA ILE A 106 -11.75 -5.24 1.16
C ILE A 106 -12.73 -4.10 0.84
N LEU A 107 -12.40 -2.87 1.24
CA LEU A 107 -13.21 -1.69 0.96
C LEU A 107 -13.41 -1.50 -0.55
N GLN A 108 -12.34 -1.68 -1.33
CA GLN A 108 -12.42 -1.62 -2.79
C GLN A 108 -13.28 -2.73 -3.38
N ALA A 109 -13.12 -3.98 -2.90
CA ALA A 109 -13.93 -5.09 -3.37
C ALA A 109 -15.41 -4.86 -3.06
N ALA A 110 -15.73 -4.39 -1.86
CA ALA A 110 -17.09 -4.01 -1.47
C ALA A 110 -17.67 -2.93 -2.39
N LEU A 111 -16.90 -1.87 -2.68
CA LEU A 111 -17.32 -0.82 -3.60
C LEU A 111 -17.59 -1.37 -5.02
N MET A 112 -16.70 -2.22 -5.54
CA MET A 112 -16.88 -2.85 -6.85
C MET A 112 -18.13 -3.73 -6.88
N VAL A 113 -18.36 -4.55 -5.84
CA VAL A 113 -19.55 -5.39 -5.73
C VAL A 113 -20.83 -4.55 -5.64
N SER A 114 -20.81 -3.46 -4.88
CA SER A 114 -21.95 -2.54 -4.79
C SER A 114 -22.28 -1.90 -6.15
N LEU A 115 -21.28 -1.52 -6.94
CA LEU A 115 -21.50 -1.00 -8.30
C LEU A 115 -22.07 -2.07 -9.23
N ILE A 116 -21.53 -3.30 -9.18
CA ILE A 116 -22.03 -4.41 -9.99
C ILE A 116 -23.48 -4.70 -9.65
N TRP A 117 -23.86 -4.73 -8.37
CA TRP A 117 -25.23 -4.97 -7.94
C TRP A 117 -26.18 -3.86 -8.38
N LYS A 118 -25.74 -2.59 -8.26
CA LYS A 118 -26.52 -1.40 -8.63
C LYS A 118 -26.79 -1.32 -10.13
N TYR A 119 -25.82 -1.73 -10.96
CA TYR A 119 -25.86 -1.62 -12.42
C TYR A 119 -25.91 -2.99 -13.11
N TYR A 120 -26.42 -4.02 -12.43
CA TYR A 120 -26.47 -5.37 -12.97
C TYR A 120 -27.45 -5.48 -14.16
N ALA A 121 -28.61 -4.84 -14.04
CA ALA A 121 -29.70 -4.93 -15.02
C ALA A 121 -29.67 -3.83 -16.09
N ASP A 122 -29.02 -2.69 -15.82
CA ASP A 122 -28.97 -1.55 -16.72
C ASP A 122 -27.60 -1.44 -17.42
N PRO A 123 -27.54 -1.37 -18.76
CA PRO A 123 -26.28 -1.17 -19.47
C PRO A 123 -25.68 0.19 -19.11
N VAL A 124 -24.40 0.21 -18.74
CA VAL A 124 -23.71 1.44 -18.27
C VAL A 124 -23.55 2.43 -19.41
N THR A 125 -23.28 1.93 -20.62
CA THR A 125 -23.22 2.71 -21.85
C THR A 125 -23.76 1.87 -23.01
N VAL A 126 -24.41 2.52 -23.98
CA VAL A 126 -24.84 1.89 -25.23
C VAL A 126 -23.95 2.43 -26.34
N VAL A 127 -23.27 1.55 -27.05
CA VAL A 127 -22.31 1.87 -28.11
C VAL A 127 -22.80 1.21 -29.41
N PRO A 128 -22.53 1.78 -30.59
CA PRO A 128 -23.01 1.22 -31.84
C PRO A 128 -22.46 -0.20 -32.02
N SER A 129 -23.34 -1.19 -32.22
CA SER A 129 -22.99 -2.61 -32.41
C SER A 129 -21.86 -2.85 -33.42
N LYS A 130 -21.77 -2.01 -34.47
CA LYS A 130 -20.70 -2.04 -35.49
C LYS A 130 -19.28 -1.94 -34.92
N TRP A 131 -19.08 -1.35 -33.74
CA TRP A 131 -17.76 -1.18 -33.12
C TRP A 131 -17.36 -2.37 -32.22
N ILE A 132 -18.31 -3.23 -31.84
CA ILE A 132 -18.14 -4.27 -30.82
C ILE A 132 -18.29 -5.69 -31.41
N ALA A 133 -18.78 -5.82 -32.64
CA ALA A 133 -18.80 -7.09 -33.37
C ALA A 133 -17.37 -7.66 -33.57
N PRO A 134 -17.12 -8.97 -33.32
CA PRO A 134 -18.04 -10.05 -32.93
C PRO A 134 -18.15 -10.30 -31.41
N LEU A 135 -17.55 -9.48 -30.55
CA LEU A 135 -17.46 -9.68 -29.09
C LEU A 135 -18.65 -9.12 -28.30
N GLU A 136 -19.72 -8.70 -28.97
CA GLU A 136 -20.91 -8.08 -28.35
C GLU A 136 -21.48 -8.86 -27.17
N ARG A 137 -21.52 -10.19 -27.26
CA ARG A 137 -22.07 -11.06 -26.22
C ARG A 137 -21.19 -11.13 -24.96
N LEU A 138 -19.86 -11.03 -25.13
CA LEU A 138 -18.89 -10.96 -24.03
C LEU A 138 -18.90 -9.58 -23.39
N VAL A 139 -19.01 -8.53 -24.21
CA VAL A 139 -19.00 -7.13 -23.76
C VAL A 139 -20.31 -6.74 -23.07
N ALA A 140 -21.44 -7.32 -23.49
CA ALA A 140 -22.76 -7.07 -22.89
C ALA A 140 -23.05 -7.87 -21.61
N PHE A 141 -22.21 -8.84 -21.25
CA PHE A 141 -22.38 -9.63 -20.02
C PHE A 141 -22.08 -8.77 -18.78
N PRO A 142 -22.94 -8.76 -17.73
CA PRO A 142 -24.12 -9.60 -17.47
C PRO A 142 -25.47 -9.04 -17.97
N SER A 143 -25.53 -7.78 -18.39
CA SER A 143 -26.76 -7.08 -18.79
C SER A 143 -27.49 -7.68 -20.01
N GLY A 144 -26.77 -8.32 -20.94
CA GLY A 144 -27.35 -9.01 -22.10
C GLY A 144 -28.01 -8.10 -23.16
N VAL A 145 -27.96 -6.77 -22.98
CA VAL A 145 -28.54 -5.79 -23.91
C VAL A 145 -27.68 -5.65 -25.16
N ALA A 146 -28.29 -5.78 -26.35
CA ALA A 146 -27.62 -5.62 -27.63
C ALA A 146 -27.00 -4.21 -27.76
N GLY A 147 -25.68 -4.14 -28.01
CA GLY A 147 -24.92 -2.89 -28.07
C GLY A 147 -24.61 -2.24 -26.71
N GLY A 148 -25.01 -2.85 -25.59
CA GLY A 148 -24.68 -2.38 -24.25
C GLY A 148 -23.32 -2.87 -23.77
N VAL A 149 -22.55 -2.02 -23.09
CA VAL A 149 -21.37 -2.46 -22.33
C VAL A 149 -21.79 -2.81 -20.92
N GLY A 150 -21.58 -4.07 -20.55
CA GLY A 150 -21.80 -4.56 -19.19
C GLY A 150 -20.85 -3.89 -18.19
N ILE A 151 -21.33 -3.73 -16.96
CA ILE A 151 -20.59 -3.09 -15.87
C ILE A 151 -19.21 -3.73 -15.64
N THR A 152 -19.05 -5.04 -15.81
CA THR A 152 -17.79 -5.76 -15.63
C THR A 152 -16.75 -5.40 -16.70
N CYS A 153 -17.14 -5.40 -17.97
CA CYS A 153 -16.27 -5.01 -19.07
C CYS A 153 -15.85 -3.54 -18.95
N TRP A 154 -16.81 -2.66 -18.63
CA TRP A 154 -16.56 -1.24 -18.40
C TRP A 154 -15.58 -1.01 -17.24
N LEU A 155 -15.77 -1.67 -16.10
CA LEU A 155 -14.87 -1.57 -14.93
C LEU A 155 -13.43 -1.98 -15.28
N VAL A 156 -13.23 -3.05 -16.06
CA VAL A 156 -11.89 -3.52 -16.46
C VAL A 156 -11.20 -2.48 -17.34
N VAL A 157 -11.88 -1.98 -18.37
CA VAL A 157 -11.33 -0.97 -19.29
C VAL A 157 -10.95 0.30 -18.52
N CYS A 158 -11.87 0.80 -17.69
CA CYS A 158 -11.64 2.01 -16.91
C CYS A 158 -10.47 1.84 -15.93
N ASN A 159 -10.38 0.69 -15.26
CA ASN A 159 -9.30 0.40 -14.33
C ASN A 159 -7.94 0.33 -15.06
N LYS A 160 -7.89 -0.25 -16.26
CA LYS A 160 -6.67 -0.28 -17.08
C LYS A 160 -6.26 1.10 -17.58
N VAL A 161 -7.20 1.88 -18.11
CA VAL A 161 -6.93 3.24 -18.61
C VAL A 161 -6.44 4.15 -17.49
N VAL A 162 -7.08 4.12 -16.33
CA VAL A 162 -6.65 4.91 -15.17
C VAL A 162 -5.27 4.44 -14.68
N ALA A 163 -5.01 3.14 -14.61
CA ALA A 163 -3.70 2.63 -14.23
C ALA A 163 -2.59 3.09 -15.19
N ILE A 164 -2.83 3.04 -16.50
CA ILE A 164 -1.89 3.52 -17.52
C ILE A 164 -1.68 5.03 -17.40
N GLY A 165 -2.76 5.81 -17.29
CA GLY A 165 -2.68 7.26 -17.17
C GLY A 165 -1.93 7.70 -15.92
N LEU A 166 -2.13 7.01 -14.80
CA LEU A 166 -1.43 7.32 -13.56
C LEU A 166 0.05 6.94 -13.60
N HIS A 167 0.40 5.84 -14.28
CA HIS A 167 1.80 5.46 -14.53
C HIS A 167 2.50 6.42 -15.50
N ALA A 168 1.76 7.09 -16.39
CA ALA A 168 2.32 8.10 -17.27
C ALA A 168 2.58 9.44 -16.56
N VAL A 169 1.95 9.69 -15.41
CA VAL A 169 2.04 10.94 -14.63
C VAL A 169 2.98 10.80 -13.41
N SER A 170 3.13 9.58 -12.86
CA SER A 170 4.07 9.28 -11.77
C SER A 170 5.50 9.10 -12.27
#